data_AF-A0A0K2RP77-F1
#
_entry.id   AF-A0A0K2RP77-F1
#
_cell.length_a   1.000
_cell.length_b   1.000
_cell.length_c   1.000
_cell.angle_alpha   90.00
_cell.angle_beta   90.00
_cell.angle_gamma   90.00
#
_symmetry.space_group_name_H-M   'P 1'
#
loop_
_entity.id
_entity.type
_entity.pdbx_description
1 polymer ?
#
loop_
_entity_poly.entity_id
_entity_poly.type
_entity_poly.pdbx_seq_one_letter_code
_entity_poly.pdbx_strand_id
1 'polypeptide(L)'
;MPAGAGRPSISVVICCFTEARWELLLSGIASVRAQTFRPEQLVVVVDHNTDLYRRLSLYGRLTGALTGVETVENSGPPGLSGARNTGVAAATGDIVAFLDDDAEAAPDWLARLVLMYEDPDVLAVGAGLNPCGNRVVRRTSLKSLIGLSGAPIRDCPESRRRCVT
;
A
#
# COMPACT_ATOMS: atom_id res chain seq x y z
N MET A 1 19.96 -17.08 -18.69
CA MET A 1 19.13 -15.92 -18.31
C MET A 1 17.89 -15.93 -19.19
N PRO A 2 16.67 -16.16 -18.68
CA PRO A 2 15.51 -15.88 -19.50
C PRO A 2 15.38 -14.36 -19.62
N ALA A 3 15.47 -13.87 -20.85
CA ALA A 3 15.18 -12.49 -21.20
C ALA A 3 13.66 -12.27 -21.17
N GLY A 4 13.17 -11.19 -20.55
CA GLY A 4 11.84 -10.64 -20.87
C GLY A 4 10.88 -10.30 -19.74
N ALA A 5 11.22 -10.43 -18.45
CA ALA A 5 10.35 -9.86 -17.41
C ALA A 5 10.72 -8.38 -17.21
N GLY A 6 9.84 -7.47 -17.64
CA GLY A 6 9.97 -6.05 -17.29
C GLY A 6 10.03 -5.86 -15.77
N ARG A 7 10.53 -4.70 -15.32
CA ARG A 7 10.50 -4.36 -13.89
C ARG A 7 9.07 -4.56 -13.35
N PRO A 8 8.86 -5.24 -12.21
CA PRO A 8 7.51 -5.43 -11.68
C PRO A 8 6.91 -4.07 -11.31
N SER A 9 5.66 -3.88 -11.71
CA SER A 9 4.91 -2.67 -11.38
C SER A 9 4.36 -2.73 -9.96
N ILE A 10 4.27 -1.59 -9.30
CA ILE A 10 3.81 -1.47 -7.90
C ILE A 10 2.65 -0.48 -7.81
N SER A 11 1.56 -0.93 -7.19
CA SER A 11 0.51 -0.07 -6.65
C SER A 11 0.70 0.06 -5.14
N VAL A 12 0.83 1.30 -4.65
CA VAL A 12 0.81 1.59 -3.22
C VAL A 12 -0.61 1.91 -2.78
N VAL A 13 -1.05 1.34 -1.68
CA VAL A 13 -2.38 1.54 -1.11
C VAL A 13 -2.25 2.07 0.32
N ILE A 14 -2.84 3.24 0.58
CA ILE A 14 -2.96 3.83 1.93
C ILE A 14 -4.43 3.80 2.34
N CYS A 15 -4.75 3.20 3.47
CA CYS A 15 -6.12 3.16 3.99
C CYS A 15 -6.26 4.16 5.15
N CYS A 16 -7.23 5.05 5.09
CA CYS A 16 -7.50 6.04 6.14
C CYS A 16 -8.99 6.12 6.47
N PHE A 17 -9.34 6.47 7.71
CA PHE A 17 -10.74 6.56 8.16
C PHE A 17 -11.03 7.81 8.99
N THR A 18 -10.00 8.55 9.41
CA THR A 18 -10.11 9.67 10.36
C THR A 18 -9.39 10.92 9.87
N GLU A 19 -9.99 12.08 10.11
CA GLU A 19 -9.37 13.38 9.85
C GLU A 19 -8.30 13.75 10.89
N ALA A 20 -8.29 13.09 12.05
CA ALA A 20 -7.33 13.38 13.11
C ALA A 20 -5.86 13.16 12.68
N ARG A 21 -5.65 12.32 11.66
CA ARG A 21 -4.33 11.98 11.10
C ARG A 21 -4.02 12.71 9.80
N TRP A 22 -4.74 13.80 9.50
CA TRP A 22 -4.61 14.52 8.24
C TRP A 22 -3.15 14.85 7.86
N GLU A 23 -2.38 15.42 8.78
CA GLU A 23 -0.97 15.76 8.51
C GLU A 23 -0.10 14.52 8.31
N LEU A 24 -0.33 13.45 9.07
CA LEU A 24 0.41 12.19 8.92
C LEU A 24 0.11 11.51 7.59
N LEU A 25 -1.16 11.52 7.16
CA LEU A 25 -1.57 11.01 5.86
C LEU A 25 -0.88 11.77 4.72
N LEU A 26 -0.82 13.10 4.80
CA LEU A 26 -0.11 13.92 3.81
C LEU A 26 1.39 13.63 3.80
N SER A 27 2.02 13.48 4.96
CA SER A 27 3.43 13.05 5.07
C SER A 27 3.66 11.66 4.46
N GLY A 28 2.78 10.70 4.75
CA GLY A 28 2.81 9.35 4.17
C GLY A 28 2.74 9.38 2.64
N ILE A 29 1.77 10.12 2.08
CA ILE A 29 1.65 10.34 0.63
C ILE A 29 2.93 10.97 0.05
N ALA A 30 3.48 11.99 0.71
CA ALA A 30 4.72 12.63 0.28
C ALA A 30 5.92 11.67 0.31
N SER A 31 6.02 10.82 1.34
CA SER A 31 7.09 9.82 1.47
C SER A 31 7.05 8.77 0.35
N VAL A 32 5.85 8.36 -0.07
CA VAL A 32 5.65 7.44 -1.21
C VAL A 32 6.04 8.13 -2.52
N ARG A 33 5.65 9.39 -2.70
CA ARG A 33 6.06 10.18 -3.87
C ARG A 33 7.56 10.41 -3.95
N ALA A 34 8.26 10.38 -2.81
CA ALA A 34 9.70 10.58 -2.72
C ALA A 34 10.53 9.30 -2.94
N GLN A 35 9.90 8.12 -3.08
CA GLN A 35 10.58 6.82 -3.23
C GLN A 35 11.54 6.74 -4.42
N THR A 36 12.78 6.32 -4.22
CA THR A 36 13.78 6.17 -5.30
C THR A 36 13.30 5.25 -6.42
N PHE A 37 12.51 4.23 -6.07
CA PHE A 37 11.69 3.45 -6.98
C PHE A 37 10.26 4.00 -6.96
N ARG A 38 9.79 4.63 -8.04
CA ARG A 38 8.46 5.24 -8.10
C ARG A 38 7.39 4.17 -8.34
N PRO A 39 6.29 4.16 -7.57
CA PRO A 39 5.16 3.29 -7.90
C PRO A 39 4.43 3.82 -9.14
N GLU A 40 3.84 2.91 -9.90
CA GLU A 40 2.98 3.24 -11.05
C GLU A 40 1.64 3.83 -10.60
N GLN A 41 1.19 3.47 -9.39
CA GLN A 41 -0.09 3.92 -8.84
C GLN A 41 0.02 4.16 -7.34
N LEU A 42 -0.62 5.24 -6.86
CA LEU A 42 -0.83 5.49 -5.44
C LEU A 42 -2.33 5.69 -5.21
N VAL A 43 -2.93 4.76 -4.46
CA VAL A 43 -4.35 4.73 -4.11
C VAL A 43 -4.51 5.09 -2.63
N VAL A 44 -5.39 6.04 -2.33
CA VAL A 44 -5.83 6.37 -0.97
C VAL A 44 -7.27 5.92 -0.82
N VAL A 45 -7.50 4.94 0.05
CA VAL A 45 -8.82 4.39 0.34
C VAL A 45 -9.37 5.05 1.60
N VAL A 46 -10.54 5.67 1.48
CA VAL A 46 -11.24 6.31 2.61
C VAL A 46 -12.32 5.37 3.14
N ASP A 47 -12.14 4.88 4.36
CA ASP A 47 -13.03 3.93 5.01
C ASP A 47 -14.23 4.63 5.67
N HIS A 48 -15.39 4.60 5.00
CA HIS A 48 -16.70 5.08 5.49
C HIS A 48 -16.67 6.48 6.15
N ASN A 49 -15.87 7.39 5.61
CA ASN A 49 -15.78 8.77 6.05
C ASN A 49 -15.89 9.75 4.87
N THR A 50 -17.11 10.11 4.51
CA THR A 50 -17.41 10.97 3.36
C THR A 50 -16.82 12.37 3.50
N ASP A 51 -16.70 12.91 4.72
CA ASP A 51 -16.12 14.24 4.94
C ASP A 51 -14.61 14.24 4.66
N LEU A 52 -13.88 13.22 5.12
CA LEU A 52 -12.47 13.02 4.80
C LEU A 52 -12.27 12.84 3.28
N TYR A 53 -13.12 12.05 2.62
CA TYR A 53 -13.06 11.85 1.17
C TYR A 53 -13.25 13.18 0.39
N ARG A 54 -14.24 13.98 0.80
CA ARG A 54 -14.48 15.31 0.21
C ARG A 54 -13.31 16.25 0.47
N ARG A 55 -12.73 16.21 1.67
CA ARG A 55 -11.56 17.01 2.05
C ARG A 55 -10.34 16.67 1.19
N LEU A 56 -10.02 15.39 1.00
CA LEU A 56 -8.95 14.95 0.08
C LEU A 56 -9.20 15.46 -1.34
N SER A 57 -10.42 15.27 -1.85
CA SER A 57 -10.81 15.71 -3.19
C SER A 57 -10.69 17.23 -3.39
N LEU A 58 -11.05 18.02 -2.37
CA LEU A 58 -10.95 19.48 -2.41
C LEU A 58 -9.49 19.93 -2.29
N TYR A 59 -8.74 19.36 -1.33
CA TYR A 59 -7.33 19.67 -1.12
C TYR A 59 -6.49 19.38 -2.37
N GLY A 60 -6.71 18.23 -3.01
CA GLY A 60 -6.05 17.86 -4.26
C GLY A 60 -6.34 18.84 -5.40
N ARG A 61 -7.59 19.28 -5.54
CA ARG A 61 -8.01 20.27 -6.56
C ARG A 61 -7.40 21.66 -6.33
N LEU A 62 -7.33 22.11 -5.07
CA LEU A 62 -6.86 23.47 -4.75
C LEU A 62 -5.33 23.59 -4.77
N THR A 63 -4.62 22.55 -4.34
CA THR A 63 -3.15 22.62 -4.14
C THR A 63 -2.35 21.90 -5.22
N GLY A 64 -2.98 20.97 -5.96
CA GLY A 64 -2.27 20.04 -6.84
C GLY A 64 -1.41 19.00 -6.09
N ALA A 65 -1.38 19.01 -4.76
CA ALA A 65 -0.53 18.13 -3.95
C ALA A 65 -0.87 16.64 -4.11
N LEU A 66 -2.10 16.33 -4.54
CA LEU A 66 -2.58 14.97 -4.81
C LEU A 66 -2.65 14.64 -6.31
N THR A 67 -2.00 15.42 -7.19
CA THR A 67 -1.96 15.12 -8.64
C THR A 67 -1.38 13.73 -8.89
N GLY A 68 -2.14 12.82 -9.50
CA GLY A 68 -1.73 11.43 -9.72
C GLY A 68 -1.92 10.49 -8.52
N VAL A 69 -2.59 10.95 -7.46
CA VAL A 69 -3.10 10.09 -6.38
C VAL A 69 -4.57 9.78 -6.67
N GLU A 70 -4.92 8.51 -6.68
CA GLU A 70 -6.29 8.05 -6.83
C GLU A 70 -6.94 7.94 -5.45
N THR A 71 -7.99 8.72 -5.20
CA THR A 71 -8.76 8.62 -3.95
C THR A 71 -10.05 7.85 -4.21
N VAL A 72 -10.32 6.82 -3.41
CA VAL A 72 -11.48 5.94 -3.53
C VAL A 72 -12.19 5.82 -2.18
N GLU A 73 -13.52 5.74 -2.19
CA GLU A 73 -14.30 5.39 -1.00
C GLU A 73 -14.32 3.85 -0.84
N ASN A 74 -14.20 3.36 0.39
CA ASN A 74 -14.32 1.93 0.68
C ASN A 74 -15.72 1.43 0.30
N SER A 75 -15.80 0.48 -0.63
CA SER A 75 -17.06 -0.15 -1.06
C SER A 75 -17.40 -1.43 -0.29
N GLY A 76 -16.46 -1.94 0.51
CA GLY A 76 -16.63 -3.11 1.36
C GLY A 76 -17.15 -2.79 2.77
N PRO A 77 -17.19 -3.80 3.67
CA PRO A 77 -17.52 -3.59 5.08
C PRO A 77 -16.57 -2.56 5.73
N PRO A 78 -17.05 -1.79 6.72
CA PRO A 78 -16.20 -0.89 7.50
C PRO A 78 -15.04 -1.61 8.15
N GLY A 79 -13.89 -0.95 8.19
CA GLY A 79 -12.66 -1.43 8.79
C GLY A 79 -11.55 -1.73 7.79
N LEU A 80 -10.34 -1.90 8.33
CA LEU A 80 -9.10 -2.00 7.57
C LEU A 80 -9.11 -3.12 6.51
N SER A 81 -9.72 -4.27 6.80
CA SER A 81 -9.82 -5.37 5.83
C SER A 81 -10.67 -5.00 4.63
N GLY A 82 -11.81 -4.32 4.83
CA GLY A 82 -12.65 -3.85 3.73
C GLY A 82 -11.94 -2.80 2.90
N ALA A 83 -11.30 -1.83 3.55
CA ALA A 83 -10.52 -0.79 2.89
C ALA A 83 -9.36 -1.38 2.07
N ARG A 84 -8.58 -2.33 2.62
CA ARG A 84 -7.49 -3.00 1.89
C ARG A 84 -8.01 -3.77 0.69
N ASN A 85 -9.13 -4.48 0.81
CA ASN A 85 -9.74 -5.20 -0.31
C ASN A 85 -10.20 -4.24 -1.42
N THR A 86 -10.80 -3.10 -1.06
CA THR A 86 -11.13 -2.04 -2.02
C THR A 86 -9.87 -1.52 -2.72
N GLY A 87 -8.79 -1.28 -1.97
CA GLY A 87 -7.51 -0.86 -2.54
C GLY A 87 -6.89 -1.89 -3.48
N VAL A 88 -6.94 -3.19 -3.15
CA VAL A 88 -6.47 -4.29 -4.01
C VAL A 88 -7.28 -4.36 -5.30
N ALA A 89 -8.59 -4.14 -5.22
CA ALA A 89 -9.46 -4.12 -6.40
C ALA A 89 -9.12 -2.96 -7.35
N ALA A 90 -8.78 -1.79 -6.81
CA ALA A 90 -8.35 -0.61 -7.58
C ALA A 90 -6.90 -0.70 -8.09
N ALA A 91 -6.05 -1.50 -7.44
CA ALA A 91 -4.65 -1.65 -7.79
C ALA A 91 -4.47 -2.33 -9.17
N THR A 92 -3.55 -1.78 -9.96
CA THR A 92 -3.20 -2.25 -11.31
C THR A 92 -1.80 -2.85 -11.41
N GLY A 93 -0.96 -2.65 -10.40
CA GLY A 93 0.40 -3.17 -10.34
C GLY A 93 0.48 -4.67 -10.06
N ASP A 94 1.60 -5.27 -10.45
CA ASP A 94 1.93 -6.68 -10.16
C ASP A 94 2.07 -6.93 -8.65
N ILE A 95 2.58 -5.91 -7.94
CA ILE A 95 2.77 -5.89 -6.50
C ILE A 95 1.84 -4.84 -5.90
N VAL A 96 1.11 -5.22 -4.84
CA VAL A 96 0.34 -4.28 -4.01
C VAL A 96 1.07 -4.10 -2.69
N ALA A 97 1.51 -2.88 -2.41
CA ALA A 97 2.19 -2.52 -1.17
C ALA A 97 1.28 -1.64 -0.29
N PHE A 98 1.00 -2.08 0.93
CA PHE A 98 0.24 -1.28 1.88
C PHE A 98 1.15 -0.37 2.68
N LEU A 99 0.68 0.84 2.96
CA LEU A 99 1.27 1.77 3.93
C LEU A 99 0.15 2.32 4.81
N ASP A 100 0.37 2.34 6.13
CA ASP A 100 -0.62 2.88 7.08
C ASP A 100 -0.67 4.43 7.00
N ASP A 101 -1.83 5.01 7.33
CA ASP A 101 -2.06 6.47 7.23
C ASP A 101 -1.33 7.31 8.28
N ASP A 102 -0.67 6.65 9.24
CA ASP A 102 0.19 7.23 10.26
C ASP A 102 1.68 6.86 10.10
N ALA A 103 2.06 6.34 8.93
CA ALA A 103 3.42 5.91 8.64
C ALA A 103 4.08 6.69 7.49
N GLU A 104 5.41 6.83 7.56
CA GLU A 104 6.25 7.34 6.49
C GLU A 104 7.17 6.23 5.96
N ALA A 105 7.24 6.09 4.64
CA ALA A 105 8.10 5.11 3.99
C ALA A 105 9.55 5.62 3.90
N ALA A 106 10.51 4.76 4.27
CA ALA A 106 11.93 5.04 4.01
C ALA A 106 12.18 5.23 2.50
N PRO A 107 13.10 6.11 2.05
CA PRO A 107 13.24 6.47 0.63
C PRO A 107 13.51 5.30 -0.33
N ASP A 108 14.02 4.18 0.16
CA ASP A 108 14.32 2.97 -0.60
C ASP A 108 13.39 1.78 -0.31
N TRP A 109 12.25 2.04 0.36
CA TRP A 109 11.28 1.00 0.75
C TRP A 109 10.77 0.19 -0.45
N LEU A 110 10.28 0.85 -1.50
CA LEU A 110 9.77 0.16 -2.68
C LEU A 110 10.86 -0.59 -3.45
N ALA A 111 12.06 -0.01 -3.55
CA ALA A 111 13.21 -0.66 -4.19
C ALA A 111 13.57 -1.97 -3.48
N ARG A 112 13.55 -1.96 -2.14
CA ARG A 112 13.79 -3.17 -1.33
C ARG A 112 12.70 -4.21 -1.50
N LEU A 113 11.43 -3.81 -1.62
CA LEU A 113 10.34 -4.75 -1.88
C LEU A 113 10.52 -5.48 -3.21
N VAL A 114 10.85 -4.75 -4.28
CA VAL A 114 11.09 -5.34 -5.62
C VAL A 114 12.20 -6.39 -5.58
N LEU A 115 13.32 -6.08 -4.91
CA LEU A 115 14.45 -7.01 -4.80
C LEU A 115 14.05 -8.34 -4.13
N MET A 116 13.10 -8.32 -3.20
CA MET A 116 12.62 -9.55 -2.54
C MET A 116 11.75 -10.40 -3.46
N TYR A 117 11.11 -9.79 -4.47
CA TYR A 117 10.30 -10.48 -5.47
C TYR A 117 11.08 -10.96 -6.70
N GLU A 118 12.40 -10.75 -6.74
CA GLU A 118 13.27 -11.42 -7.72
C GLU A 118 13.27 -12.94 -7.55
N ASP A 119 12.99 -13.41 -6.33
CA ASP A 119 12.72 -14.82 -6.07
C ASP A 119 11.26 -15.14 -6.46
N PRO A 120 11.04 -15.96 -7.51
CA PRO A 120 9.69 -16.27 -7.97
C PRO A 120 8.85 -17.01 -6.93
N ASP A 121 9.46 -17.65 -5.93
CA ASP A 121 8.76 -18.40 -4.87
C ASP A 121 8.27 -17.51 -3.72
N VAL A 122 8.68 -16.24 -3.68
CA VAL A 122 8.24 -15.29 -2.65
C VAL A 122 6.85 -14.75 -2.96
N LEU A 123 5.84 -15.20 -2.22
CA LEU A 123 4.45 -14.75 -2.40
C LEU A 123 4.13 -13.44 -1.66
N ALA A 124 4.71 -13.23 -0.48
CA ALA A 124 4.47 -12.07 0.36
C ALA A 124 5.75 -11.64 1.08
N VAL A 125 5.89 -10.33 1.28
CA VAL A 125 6.97 -9.69 2.02
C VAL A 125 6.35 -8.86 3.13
N GLY A 126 7.02 -8.76 4.27
CA GLY A 126 6.64 -7.84 5.35
C GLY A 126 7.75 -6.83 5.58
N ALA A 127 7.40 -5.55 5.70
CA ALA A 127 8.37 -4.53 6.09
C ALA A 127 8.50 -4.48 7.63
N GLY A 128 9.73 -4.25 8.12
CA GLY A 128 9.96 -4.02 9.54
C GLY A 128 9.46 -2.64 9.95
N LEU A 129 8.55 -2.58 10.92
CA LEU A 129 8.18 -1.32 11.57
C LEU A 129 9.36 -0.81 12.40
N ASN A 130 9.61 0.49 12.30
CA ASN A 130 10.66 1.16 13.05
C ASN A 130 10.04 2.28 13.89
N PRO A 131 9.63 1.98 15.14
CA PRO A 131 8.94 2.95 15.99
C PRO A 131 9.78 4.17 16.35
N CYS A 132 11.10 4.12 16.11
CA CYS A 132 12.07 5.08 16.66
C CYS A 132 13.21 5.46 15.70
N GLY A 133 13.04 5.32 14.38
CA GLY A 133 14.00 5.85 13.40
C GLY A 133 15.32 5.08 13.24
N ASN A 134 15.53 3.95 13.93
CA ASN A 134 16.69 3.08 13.73
C ASN A 134 16.45 1.88 12.79
N ARG A 135 17.21 1.84 11.70
CA ARG A 135 17.12 0.88 10.58
C ARG A 135 17.14 -0.58 11.04
N VAL A 136 16.02 -1.30 10.87
CA VAL A 136 15.97 -2.77 10.96
C VAL A 136 15.24 -3.33 9.74
N VAL A 137 15.97 -4.01 8.85
CA VAL A 137 15.39 -4.86 7.80
C VAL A 137 15.51 -6.30 8.28
N ARG A 138 14.40 -6.94 8.62
CA ARG A 138 14.37 -8.38 8.87
C ARG A 138 13.91 -9.12 7.62
N ARG A 139 14.73 -10.05 7.16
CA ARG A 139 14.40 -10.99 6.09
C ARG A 139 13.59 -12.12 6.73
N THR A 140 12.27 -12.09 6.62
CA THR A 140 11.43 -13.20 7.07
C THR A 140 11.05 -14.02 5.85
N SER A 141 11.68 -15.19 5.66
CA SER A 141 11.19 -16.14 4.66
C SER A 141 9.86 -16.71 5.16
N LEU A 142 8.77 -16.49 4.43
CA LEU A 142 7.49 -17.14 4.70
C LEU A 142 7.59 -18.64 4.34
N LYS A 143 8.15 -19.43 5.24
CA LYS A 143 7.65 -20.80 5.46
C LYS A 143 6.59 -20.87 6.56
N SER A 144 6.39 -19.80 7.33
CA SER A 144 5.36 -19.76 8.38
C SER A 144 4.97 -18.32 8.71
N LEU A 145 3.86 -17.83 8.17
CA LEU A 145 3.12 -16.69 8.75
C LEU A 145 1.63 -16.92 8.54
N ILE A 146 1.11 -17.92 9.24
CA ILE A 146 -0.29 -17.94 9.64
C ILE A 146 -0.38 -16.98 10.83
N GLY A 147 -0.72 -15.74 10.51
CA GLY A 147 -1.12 -14.70 11.46
C GLY A 147 -2.48 -14.14 11.09
N LEU A 148 -3.37 -14.98 10.56
CA LEU A 148 -4.79 -14.66 10.36
C LEU A 148 -5.51 -14.89 11.69
N SER A 149 -5.65 -13.84 12.50
CA SER A 149 -6.76 -13.82 13.45
C SER A 149 -8.03 -13.38 12.71
N GLY A 150 -8.72 -14.37 12.13
CA GLY A 150 -10.18 -14.43 12.07
C GLY A 150 -10.93 -13.62 11.00
N ALA A 151 -10.90 -14.08 9.75
CA ALA A 151 -12.09 -14.22 8.88
C ALA A 151 -11.70 -14.96 7.59
N PRO A 152 -12.51 -15.92 7.07
CA PRO A 152 -12.18 -16.64 5.85
C PRO A 152 -12.29 -15.73 4.62
N ILE A 153 -11.18 -15.57 3.89
CA ILE A 153 -11.18 -15.06 2.51
C ILE A 153 -11.87 -16.14 1.66
N ARG A 154 -13.14 -15.92 1.34
CA ARG A 154 -13.85 -16.73 0.33
C ARG A 154 -13.44 -16.23 -1.06
N ASP A 155 -12.85 -17.13 -1.82
CA ASP A 155 -12.57 -17.08 -3.27
C ASP A 155 -12.10 -15.74 -3.84
N CYS A 156 -10.78 -15.55 -3.84
CA CYS A 156 -10.11 -14.65 -4.79
C CYS A 156 -9.72 -15.50 -6.02
N PRO A 157 -10.31 -15.28 -7.21
CA PRO A 157 -9.97 -16.05 -8.39
C PRO A 157 -8.51 -15.80 -8.80
N GLU A 158 -7.84 -16.86 -9.24
CA GLU A 158 -6.42 -16.94 -9.63
C GLU A 158 -5.97 -15.84 -10.61
N SER A 159 -5.74 -14.63 -10.09
CA SER A 159 -5.07 -13.54 -10.80
C SER A 159 -3.83 -13.16 -10.00
N ARG A 160 -2.72 -13.00 -10.71
CA ARG A 160 -1.32 -13.03 -10.24
C ARG A 160 -0.89 -11.85 -9.34
N ARG A 161 -1.71 -11.43 -8.37
CA ARG A 161 -1.41 -10.26 -7.52
C ARG A 161 -0.72 -10.70 -6.23
N ARG A 162 0.48 -10.16 -5.96
CA ARG A 162 1.23 -10.40 -4.71
C ARG A 162 1.02 -9.22 -3.76
N CYS A 163 0.53 -9.46 -2.55
CA CYS A 163 0.21 -8.43 -1.56
C CYS A 163 1.28 -8.37 -0.44
N VAL A 164 1.62 -7.16 0.02
CA VAL A 164 2.64 -6.86 1.04
C VAL A 164 2.09 -5.86 2.05
N THR A 165 2.27 -6.12 3.35
CA THR A 165 2.06 -5.17 4.45
C THR A 165 3.36 -4.64 5.02
#